data_AF-A0A8F4FPK3-F1
#
_entry.id   AF-A0A8F4FPK3-F1
#
_cell.length_a   1.000
_cell.length_b   1.000
_cell.length_c   1.000
_cell.angle_alpha   90.00
_cell.angle_beta   90.00
_cell.angle_gamma   90.00
#
_symmetry.space_group_name_H-M   'P 1'
#
loop_
_entity.id
_entity.type
_entity.pdbx_description
1 polymer ?
#
loop_
_entity_poly.entity_id
_entity_poly.type
_entity_poly.pdbx_seq_one_letter_code
_entity_poly.pdbx_strand_id
1 'polypeptide(L)'
;MVICLHIGSSSAVKLSSVEAPFTTMLNLQPTAVMDTAADLLWSRVIQEFPNIRFALSEGSIGWIPYLLERADYVYENHDRWTGSNFGGRLPSEVFRDHFIACFITDSAGLRLLDLIGPEIVCVETDYPHSDSTWPVSAERLAGQLAHLPRETVDAITHGNAVRLFGFDPFKHHAPEDCTVGALRAKASHIDVGPVASRGRFVAPERPLTLLDMLSRAEHPLLDKQAANEGLGTAEESV
;
A
#
# COMPACT_ATOMS: atom_id res chain seq x y z
N MET A 1 -11.26 -9.92 -11.69
CA MET A 1 -11.65 -9.32 -10.39
C MET A 1 -10.38 -8.86 -9.71
N VAL A 2 -10.36 -7.66 -9.13
CA VAL A 2 -9.21 -7.12 -8.38
C VAL A 2 -9.51 -7.27 -6.88
N ILE A 3 -8.58 -7.87 -6.14
CA ILE A 3 -8.60 -7.95 -4.69
C ILE A 3 -7.67 -6.85 -4.16
N CYS A 4 -8.20 -5.89 -3.42
CA CYS A 4 -7.39 -4.82 -2.83
C CYS A 4 -6.87 -5.28 -1.47
N LEU A 5 -5.55 -5.32 -1.32
CA LEU A 5 -4.84 -5.68 -0.10
C LEU A 5 -4.19 -4.41 0.44
N HIS A 6 -4.66 -3.96 1.60
CA HIS A 6 -4.21 -2.73 2.23
C HIS A 6 -3.15 -3.03 3.28
N ILE A 7 -2.15 -2.17 3.41
CA ILE A 7 -1.18 -2.34 4.50
C ILE A 7 -1.88 -2.17 5.84
N GLY A 8 -1.37 -2.86 6.87
CA GLY A 8 -1.91 -2.76 8.22
C GLY A 8 -3.27 -3.42 8.46
N SER A 9 -3.88 -4.06 7.45
CA SER A 9 -5.14 -4.80 7.60
C SER A 9 -4.97 -6.27 7.99
N SER A 10 -3.73 -6.72 8.18
CA SER A 10 -3.43 -8.07 8.65
C SER A 10 -3.72 -8.21 10.15
N SER A 11 -4.19 -9.39 10.58
CA SER A 11 -4.39 -9.70 12.01
C SER A 11 -3.08 -9.78 12.81
N ALA A 12 -1.93 -9.64 12.15
CA ALA A 12 -0.61 -9.59 12.74
C ALA A 12 0.18 -8.44 12.11
N VAL A 13 0.90 -7.68 12.92
CA VAL A 13 1.80 -6.62 12.45
C VAL A 13 3.22 -7.17 12.44
N LYS A 14 3.98 -6.91 11.37
CA LYS A 14 5.41 -7.22 11.33
C LYS A 14 6.15 -6.22 12.21
N LEU A 15 6.59 -6.68 13.36
CA LEU A 15 7.25 -5.85 14.37
C LEU A 15 8.73 -6.18 14.43
N SER A 16 9.56 -5.14 14.56
CA SER A 16 10.99 -5.29 14.77
C SER A 16 11.28 -5.62 16.24
N SER A 17 11.29 -4.60 17.10
CA SER A 17 11.38 -4.71 18.55
C SER A 17 10.26 -3.90 19.20
N VAL A 18 9.68 -4.42 20.27
CA VAL A 18 8.60 -3.73 21.02
C VAL A 18 9.09 -2.45 21.72
N GLU A 19 10.40 -2.36 21.97
CA GLU A 19 11.05 -1.17 22.53
C GLU A 19 11.50 -0.17 21.46
N ALA A 20 11.45 -0.55 20.17
CA ALA A 20 11.80 0.38 19.11
C ALA A 20 10.78 1.53 19.07
N PRO A 21 11.23 2.75 18.69
CA PRO A 21 10.30 3.82 18.37
C PRO A 21 9.25 3.36 17.37
N PHE A 22 7.99 3.76 17.56
CA PHE A 22 6.87 3.40 16.69
C PHE A 22 7.11 3.81 15.24
N THR A 23 7.92 4.85 15.01
CA THR A 23 8.38 5.27 13.68
C THR A 23 9.17 4.18 12.94
N THR A 24 9.85 3.28 13.64
CA THR A 24 10.51 2.12 13.03
C THR A 24 9.50 1.20 12.36
N MET A 25 8.34 0.98 13.00
CA MET A 25 7.26 0.17 12.42
C MET A 25 6.69 0.87 11.18
N LEU A 26 6.36 2.17 11.29
CA LEU A 26 5.85 2.96 10.16
C LEU A 26 6.81 2.94 8.96
N ASN A 27 8.12 3.04 9.20
CA ASN A 27 9.14 2.98 8.14
C ASN A 27 9.22 1.61 7.45
N LEU A 28 8.97 0.53 8.19
CA LEU A 28 9.06 -0.84 7.67
C LEU A 28 7.73 -1.37 7.11
N GLN A 29 6.63 -0.64 7.27
CA GLN A 29 5.29 -1.05 6.85
C GLN A 29 5.23 -1.50 5.36
N PRO A 30 5.87 -0.80 4.40
CA PRO A 30 5.91 -1.26 3.00
C PRO A 30 6.55 -2.66 2.82
N THR A 31 7.51 -3.02 3.68
CA THR A 31 8.16 -4.34 3.62
C THR A 31 7.24 -5.48 4.05
N ALA A 32 6.16 -5.21 4.78
CA ALA A 32 5.15 -6.23 5.09
C ALA A 32 4.31 -6.59 3.84
N VAL A 33 4.12 -5.63 2.93
CA VAL A 33 3.46 -5.86 1.64
C VAL A 33 4.33 -6.70 0.72
N MET A 34 5.65 -6.48 0.75
CA MET A 34 6.60 -7.31 0.02
C MET A 34 6.45 -8.80 0.38
N ASP A 35 6.32 -9.13 1.68
CA ASP A 35 6.10 -10.50 2.14
C ASP A 35 4.78 -11.06 1.58
N THR A 36 3.69 -10.30 1.67
CA THR A 36 2.36 -10.69 1.15
C THR A 36 2.40 -10.92 -0.36
N ALA A 37 3.08 -10.05 -1.09
CA ALA A 37 3.23 -10.14 -2.54
C ALA A 37 4.05 -11.37 -2.93
N ALA A 38 5.12 -11.68 -2.17
CA ALA A 38 5.89 -12.90 -2.35
C ALA A 38 5.01 -14.14 -2.09
N ASP A 39 4.32 -14.21 -0.95
CA ASP A 39 3.45 -15.34 -0.61
C ASP A 39 2.43 -15.62 -1.71
N LEU A 40 1.77 -14.57 -2.22
CA LEU A 40 0.79 -14.71 -3.30
C LEU A 40 1.42 -15.12 -4.63
N LEU A 41 2.58 -14.56 -4.98
CA LEU A 41 3.31 -14.90 -6.22
C LEU A 41 3.72 -16.37 -6.26
N TRP A 42 4.17 -16.91 -5.12
CA TRP A 42 4.59 -18.31 -5.00
C TRP A 42 3.44 -19.26 -4.67
N SER A 43 2.25 -18.72 -4.38
CA SER A 43 1.08 -19.53 -4.05
C SER A 43 0.43 -20.17 -5.28
N ARG A 44 -0.38 -21.21 -5.03
CA ARG A 44 -1.25 -21.81 -6.04
C ARG A 44 -2.37 -20.89 -6.50
N VAL A 45 -2.67 -19.80 -5.79
CA VAL A 45 -3.84 -18.94 -6.07
C VAL A 45 -3.78 -18.37 -7.48
N ILE A 46 -2.61 -17.85 -7.89
CA ILE A 46 -2.47 -17.29 -9.25
C ILE A 46 -2.53 -18.37 -10.34
N GLN A 47 -2.17 -19.61 -10.02
CA GLN A 47 -2.27 -20.75 -10.95
C GLN A 47 -3.72 -21.23 -11.10
N GLU A 48 -4.47 -21.27 -10.00
CA GLU A 48 -5.87 -21.71 -9.98
C GLU A 48 -6.83 -20.63 -10.51
N PHE A 49 -6.47 -19.36 -10.35
CA PHE A 49 -7.26 -18.21 -10.78
C PHE A 49 -6.45 -17.31 -11.74
N PRO A 50 -6.26 -17.70 -13.01
CA PRO A 50 -5.35 -17.01 -13.94
C PRO A 50 -5.76 -15.56 -14.28
N ASN A 51 -6.97 -15.14 -13.93
CA ASN A 51 -7.47 -13.77 -14.14
C ASN A 51 -7.54 -12.94 -12.84
N ILE A 52 -7.06 -13.48 -11.71
CA ILE A 52 -7.04 -12.77 -10.44
C ILE A 52 -6.00 -11.65 -10.48
N ARG A 53 -6.31 -10.52 -9.84
CA ARG A 53 -5.34 -9.45 -9.62
C ARG A 53 -5.37 -8.99 -8.18
N PHE A 54 -4.22 -8.60 -7.65
CA PHE A 54 -4.04 -8.07 -6.31
C PHE A 54 -3.54 -6.64 -6.38
N ALA A 55 -4.30 -5.68 -5.86
CA ALA A 55 -3.80 -4.33 -5.66
C ALA A 55 -3.11 -4.22 -4.31
N LEU A 56 -1.86 -3.79 -4.33
CA LEU A 56 -1.00 -3.60 -3.16
C LEU A 56 -1.12 -2.15 -2.68
N SER A 57 -2.25 -1.83 -2.06
CA SER A 57 -2.62 -0.48 -1.60
C SER A 57 -1.74 0.00 -0.45
N GLU A 58 -1.32 1.27 -0.50
CA GLU A 58 -0.35 1.91 0.42
C GLU A 58 1.02 1.20 0.43
N GLY A 59 1.28 0.34 -0.57
CA GLY A 59 2.39 -0.61 -0.54
C GLY A 59 3.75 -0.01 -0.85
N SER A 60 3.80 1.20 -1.42
CA SER A 60 4.98 1.74 -2.10
C SER A 60 5.50 0.80 -3.19
N ILE A 61 6.45 1.27 -4.00
CA ILE A 61 6.86 0.54 -5.21
C ILE A 61 8.37 0.36 -5.35
N GLY A 62 9.18 1.07 -4.56
CA GLY A 62 10.64 1.02 -4.63
C GLY A 62 11.26 -0.33 -4.26
N TRP A 63 10.56 -1.18 -3.51
CA TRP A 63 11.02 -2.53 -3.17
C TRP A 63 10.75 -3.56 -4.28
N ILE A 64 9.82 -3.28 -5.20
CA ILE A 64 9.35 -4.24 -6.21
C ILE A 64 10.49 -4.71 -7.11
N PRO A 65 11.36 -3.85 -7.69
CA PRO A 65 12.45 -4.30 -8.55
C PRO A 65 13.34 -5.36 -7.88
N TYR A 66 13.66 -5.16 -6.60
CA TYR A 66 14.46 -6.12 -5.85
C TYR A 66 13.69 -7.43 -5.58
N LEU A 67 12.38 -7.37 -5.26
CA LEU A 67 11.59 -8.60 -5.12
C LEU A 67 11.60 -9.40 -6.43
N LEU A 68 11.39 -8.74 -7.57
CA LEU A 68 11.33 -9.41 -8.87
C LEU A 68 12.68 -10.05 -9.24
N GLU A 69 13.78 -9.32 -9.08
CA GLU A 69 15.15 -9.86 -9.27
C GLU A 69 15.38 -11.09 -8.38
N ARG A 70 15.00 -11.01 -7.10
CA ARG A 70 15.18 -12.11 -6.16
C ARG A 70 14.28 -13.29 -6.50
N ALA A 71 13.05 -13.07 -6.94
CA ALA A 71 12.11 -14.13 -7.29
C ALA A 71 12.62 -14.93 -8.50
N ASP A 72 13.06 -14.24 -9.55
CA ASP A 72 13.62 -14.86 -10.75
C ASP A 72 14.90 -15.66 -10.39
N TYR A 73 15.82 -15.07 -9.63
CA TYR A 73 17.03 -15.78 -9.18
C TYR A 73 16.70 -17.01 -8.32
N VAL A 74 15.71 -16.93 -7.43
CA VAL A 74 15.29 -18.09 -6.63
C VAL A 74 14.72 -19.17 -7.54
N TYR A 75 13.87 -18.81 -8.49
CA TYR A 75 13.25 -19.75 -9.42
C TYR A 75 14.31 -20.48 -10.25
N GLU A 76 15.20 -19.76 -10.92
CA GLU A 76 16.25 -20.35 -11.78
C GLU A 76 17.17 -21.34 -11.04
N ASN A 77 17.37 -21.14 -9.74
CA ASN A 77 18.30 -21.95 -8.95
C ASN A 77 17.62 -23.05 -8.11
N HIS A 78 16.32 -22.95 -7.85
CA HIS A 78 15.63 -23.79 -6.87
C HIS A 78 14.34 -24.44 -7.38
N ASP A 79 13.85 -24.09 -8.58
CA ASP A 79 12.61 -24.64 -9.15
C ASP A 79 12.58 -26.18 -9.16
N ARG A 80 13.69 -26.81 -9.56
CA ARG A 80 13.78 -28.26 -9.74
C ARG A 80 13.51 -29.06 -8.47
N TRP A 81 14.01 -28.60 -7.31
CA TRP A 81 13.84 -29.33 -6.05
C TRP A 81 12.64 -28.81 -5.24
N THR A 82 12.25 -27.54 -5.41
CA THR A 82 11.04 -26.99 -4.78
C THR A 82 9.76 -27.43 -5.49
N GLY A 83 9.85 -27.84 -6.75
CA GLY A 83 8.69 -28.16 -7.59
C GLY A 83 7.91 -26.93 -8.04
N SER A 84 8.45 -25.72 -7.85
CA SER A 84 7.85 -24.48 -8.32
C SER A 84 7.74 -24.50 -9.85
N ASN A 85 6.63 -24.02 -10.39
CA ASN A 85 6.40 -24.04 -11.84
C ASN A 85 5.59 -22.80 -12.27
N PHE A 86 6.20 -21.96 -13.11
CA PHE A 86 5.58 -20.77 -13.71
C PHE A 86 5.26 -20.96 -15.20
N GLY A 87 5.17 -22.20 -15.69
CA GLY A 87 4.73 -22.51 -17.05
C GLY A 87 5.71 -22.05 -18.14
N GLY A 88 7.01 -22.05 -17.83
CA GLY A 88 8.06 -21.58 -18.74
C GLY A 88 8.28 -20.07 -18.73
N ARG A 89 7.60 -19.34 -17.84
CA ARG A 89 7.78 -17.90 -17.62
C ARG A 89 8.59 -17.66 -16.35
N LEU A 90 9.19 -16.48 -16.25
CA LEU A 90 9.81 -16.01 -15.02
C LEU A 90 8.74 -15.53 -14.01
N PRO A 91 8.96 -15.70 -12.69
CA PRO A 91 8.11 -15.13 -11.66
C PRO A 91 7.83 -13.64 -11.87
N SER A 92 8.81 -12.86 -12.32
CA SER A 92 8.64 -11.43 -12.57
C SER A 92 7.67 -11.11 -13.71
N GLU A 93 7.61 -11.96 -14.74
CA GLU A 93 6.62 -11.83 -15.82
C GLU A 93 5.22 -12.13 -15.30
N VAL A 94 5.09 -13.18 -14.49
CA VAL A 94 3.81 -13.57 -13.88
C VAL A 94 3.34 -12.53 -12.86
N PHE A 95 4.25 -11.91 -12.12
CA PHE A 95 3.92 -10.82 -11.20
C PHE A 95 3.18 -9.68 -11.92
N ARG A 96 3.66 -9.27 -13.10
CA ARG A 96 3.06 -8.15 -13.85
C ARG A 96 1.66 -8.46 -14.40
N ASP A 97 1.26 -9.73 -14.48
CA ASP A 97 -0.10 -10.10 -14.86
C ASP A 97 -1.10 -10.00 -13.70
N HIS A 98 -0.60 -10.25 -12.49
CA HIS A 98 -1.42 -10.51 -11.30
C HIS A 98 -1.35 -9.42 -10.24
N PHE A 99 -0.43 -8.47 -10.32
CA PHE A 99 -0.28 -7.44 -9.28
C PHE A 99 -0.49 -6.03 -9.84
N ILE A 100 -1.06 -5.16 -9.00
CA ILE A 100 -1.20 -3.73 -9.21
C ILE A 100 -0.43 -3.07 -8.06
N ALA A 101 0.51 -2.21 -8.42
CA ALA A 101 1.45 -1.58 -7.51
C ALA A 101 0.96 -0.16 -7.19
N CYS A 102 0.65 0.13 -5.93
CA CYS A 102 0.14 1.43 -5.51
C CYS A 102 1.18 2.23 -4.73
N PHE A 103 1.19 3.55 -4.92
CA PHE A 103 2.05 4.44 -4.14
C PHE A 103 1.39 5.81 -3.89
N ILE A 104 1.72 6.41 -2.75
CA ILE A 104 1.44 7.82 -2.44
C ILE A 104 2.61 8.70 -2.91
N THR A 105 3.82 8.37 -2.43
CA THR A 105 5.06 9.07 -2.75
C THR A 105 6.22 8.08 -2.76
N ASP A 106 6.90 7.93 -3.89
CA ASP A 106 8.02 6.99 -3.98
C ASP A 106 9.04 7.39 -5.07
N SER A 107 10.00 8.24 -4.68
CA SER A 107 11.07 8.67 -5.61
C SER A 107 11.96 7.50 -6.07
N ALA A 108 12.12 6.45 -5.25
CA ALA A 108 12.97 5.32 -5.60
C ALA A 108 12.30 4.46 -6.68
N GLY A 109 11.05 4.06 -6.46
CA GLY A 109 10.31 3.26 -7.43
C GLY A 109 10.01 4.01 -8.72
N LEU A 110 9.75 5.32 -8.67
CA LEU A 110 9.58 6.13 -9.89
C LEU A 110 10.83 6.15 -10.79
N ARG A 111 12.03 6.05 -10.22
CA ARG A 111 13.30 5.97 -10.97
C ARG A 111 13.56 4.58 -11.57
N LEU A 112 12.83 3.56 -11.12
CA LEU A 112 13.00 2.16 -11.50
C LEU A 112 11.74 1.60 -12.18
N LEU A 113 10.89 2.48 -12.72
CA LEU A 113 9.61 2.09 -13.33
C LEU A 113 9.77 1.07 -14.45
N ASP A 114 10.85 1.15 -15.22
CA ASP A 114 11.18 0.20 -16.28
C ASP A 114 11.38 -1.22 -15.75
N LEU A 115 11.94 -1.37 -14.54
CA LEU A 115 12.09 -2.67 -13.88
C LEU A 115 10.75 -3.18 -13.29
N ILE A 116 9.90 -2.27 -12.83
CA ILE A 116 8.58 -2.59 -12.26
C ILE A 116 7.60 -3.01 -13.38
N GLY A 117 7.59 -2.27 -14.48
CA GLY A 117 6.51 -2.26 -15.46
C GLY A 117 5.54 -1.12 -15.15
N PRO A 118 5.62 0.05 -15.81
CA PRO A 118 4.75 1.19 -15.51
C PRO A 118 3.25 0.90 -15.71
N GLU A 119 2.91 -0.17 -16.42
CA GLU A 119 1.56 -0.62 -16.74
C GLU A 119 0.82 -1.19 -15.53
N ILE A 120 1.51 -1.55 -14.45
CA ILE A 120 0.85 -2.03 -13.23
C ILE A 120 0.81 -0.98 -12.13
N VAL A 121 1.37 0.20 -12.36
CA VAL A 121 1.54 1.23 -11.33
C VAL A 121 0.35 2.18 -11.29
N CYS A 122 -0.24 2.35 -10.11
CA CYS A 122 -1.33 3.28 -9.85
C CYS A 122 -0.93 4.25 -8.73
N VAL A 123 -1.30 5.51 -8.84
CA VAL A 123 -1.19 6.46 -7.73
C VAL A 123 -2.35 6.32 -6.75
N GLU A 124 -2.10 6.61 -5.47
CA GLU A 124 -3.12 6.81 -4.45
C GLU A 124 -2.81 8.08 -3.62
N THR A 125 -3.82 8.57 -2.88
CA THR A 125 -3.66 9.76 -2.03
C THR A 125 -3.75 9.46 -0.54
N ASP A 126 -4.26 8.27 -0.20
CA ASP A 126 -4.51 7.80 1.16
C ASP A 126 -5.20 8.83 2.08
N TYR A 127 -6.20 9.52 1.55
CA TYR A 127 -6.96 10.48 2.36
C TYR A 127 -7.90 9.71 3.32
N PRO A 128 -7.98 10.05 4.62
CA PRO A 128 -7.41 11.23 5.29
C PRO A 128 -6.20 10.93 6.20
N HIS A 129 -5.43 9.87 5.93
CA HIS A 129 -4.33 9.48 6.81
C HIS A 129 -3.24 10.55 6.92
N SER A 130 -2.41 10.45 7.96
CA SER A 130 -1.38 11.46 8.27
C SER A 130 -0.27 11.57 7.24
N ASP A 131 -0.04 10.51 6.49
CA ASP A 131 0.91 10.39 5.38
C ASP A 131 0.30 10.74 4.02
N SER A 132 -1.01 11.04 3.99
CA SER A 132 -1.67 11.64 2.85
C SER A 132 -0.97 12.94 2.42
N THR A 133 -1.01 13.21 1.12
CA THR A 133 -0.51 14.45 0.53
C THR A 133 -1.58 15.54 0.42
N TRP A 134 -2.80 15.27 0.91
CA TRP A 134 -3.91 16.21 0.90
C TRP A 134 -3.57 17.52 1.66
N PRO A 135 -4.02 18.71 1.21
CA PRO A 135 -4.87 18.98 0.04
C PRO A 135 -4.12 19.22 -1.28
N VAL A 136 -2.80 19.05 -1.27
CA VAL A 136 -1.90 19.37 -2.39
C VAL A 136 -1.40 18.11 -3.12
N SER A 137 -2.19 17.03 -3.07
CA SER A 137 -1.83 15.74 -3.66
C SER A 137 -1.51 15.84 -5.15
N ALA A 138 -2.33 16.58 -5.91
CA ALA A 138 -2.13 16.76 -7.34
C ALA A 138 -0.82 17.50 -7.66
N GLU A 139 -0.51 18.57 -6.93
CA GLU A 139 0.72 19.36 -7.11
C GLU A 139 1.97 18.55 -6.75
N ARG A 140 1.92 17.82 -5.63
CA ARG A 140 3.01 16.94 -5.21
C ARG A 140 3.27 15.85 -6.24
N LEU A 141 2.21 15.16 -6.68
CA LEU A 141 2.31 14.13 -7.71
C LEU A 141 2.86 14.69 -9.02
N ALA A 142 2.35 15.84 -9.48
CA ALA A 142 2.84 16.50 -10.69
C ALA A 142 4.35 16.79 -10.61
N GLY A 143 4.84 17.22 -9.45
CA GLY A 143 6.28 17.40 -9.21
C GLY A 143 7.07 16.09 -9.26
N GLN A 144 6.53 15.00 -8.73
CA GLN A 144 7.18 13.69 -8.75
C GLN A 144 7.25 13.09 -10.16
N LEU A 145 6.21 13.29 -10.97
CA LEU A 145 6.11 12.72 -12.32
C LEU A 145 6.69 13.63 -13.41
N ALA A 146 7.15 14.85 -13.09
CA ALA A 146 7.57 15.87 -14.06
C ALA A 146 8.67 15.44 -15.03
N HIS A 147 9.46 14.42 -14.67
CA HIS A 147 10.56 13.89 -15.46
C HIS A 147 10.16 12.73 -16.39
N LEU A 148 8.91 12.27 -16.31
CA LEU A 148 8.42 11.10 -17.06
C LEU A 148 7.73 11.52 -18.37
N PRO A 149 7.72 10.66 -19.40
CA PRO A 149 6.94 10.86 -20.61
C PRO A 149 5.46 11.02 -20.30
N ARG A 150 4.75 11.83 -21.10
CA ARG A 150 3.32 12.10 -20.93
C ARG A 150 2.48 10.82 -20.87
N GLU A 151 2.79 9.84 -21.70
CA GLU A 151 2.10 8.55 -21.73
C GLU A 151 2.20 7.79 -20.39
N THR A 152 3.38 7.82 -19.75
CA THR A 152 3.60 7.19 -18.45
C THR A 152 2.86 7.95 -17.35
N VAL A 153 2.84 9.29 -17.43
CA VAL A 153 2.06 10.13 -16.50
C VAL A 153 0.57 9.81 -16.62
N ASP A 154 0.03 9.75 -17.84
CA ASP A 154 -1.38 9.42 -18.08
C ASP A 154 -1.71 8.00 -17.59
N ALA A 155 -0.83 7.02 -17.85
CA ALA A 155 -0.97 5.65 -17.36
C ALA A 155 -1.04 5.59 -15.83
N ILE A 156 -0.07 6.17 -15.12
CA ILE A 156 0.02 6.12 -13.66
C ILE A 156 -1.12 6.88 -12.98
N THR A 157 -1.48 8.05 -13.51
CA THR A 157 -2.46 8.94 -12.86
C THR A 157 -3.90 8.46 -13.02
N HIS A 158 -4.23 7.76 -14.12
CA HIS A 158 -5.60 7.30 -14.36
C HIS A 158 -5.69 6.08 -15.28
N GLY A 159 -4.91 6.01 -16.35
CA GLY A 159 -5.07 5.00 -17.40
C GLY A 159 -4.98 3.55 -16.91
N ASN A 160 -4.05 3.28 -16.00
CA ASN A 160 -3.89 1.96 -15.39
C ASN A 160 -5.07 1.61 -14.49
N ALA A 161 -5.53 2.54 -13.64
CA ALA A 161 -6.69 2.30 -12.78
C ALA A 161 -7.95 2.01 -13.62
N VAL A 162 -8.22 2.82 -14.64
CA VAL A 162 -9.33 2.63 -15.60
C VAL A 162 -9.29 1.24 -16.23
N ARG A 163 -8.12 0.85 -16.76
CA ARG A 163 -7.93 -0.45 -17.43
C ARG A 163 -8.02 -1.64 -16.47
N LEU A 164 -7.35 -1.58 -15.33
CA LEU A 164 -7.17 -2.71 -14.42
C LEU A 164 -8.41 -2.96 -13.55
N PHE A 165 -9.09 -1.90 -13.12
CA PHE A 165 -10.35 -2.01 -12.36
C PHE A 165 -11.59 -2.09 -13.28
N GLY A 166 -11.42 -1.84 -14.58
CA GLY A 166 -12.46 -2.05 -15.59
C GLY A 166 -13.62 -1.05 -15.46
N PHE A 167 -13.34 0.21 -15.11
CA PHE A 167 -14.34 1.27 -15.08
C PHE A 167 -13.96 2.37 -16.07
N ASP A 168 -14.94 2.92 -16.77
CA ASP A 168 -14.76 4.05 -17.69
C ASP A 168 -15.27 5.35 -17.03
N PRO A 169 -14.38 6.21 -16.51
CA PRO A 169 -14.79 7.48 -15.90
C PRO A 169 -15.33 8.47 -16.95
N PHE A 170 -14.98 8.28 -18.23
CA PHE A 170 -15.34 9.19 -19.31
C PHE A 170 -16.70 8.87 -19.95
N LYS A 171 -17.33 7.77 -19.54
CA LYS A 171 -18.70 7.41 -19.95
C LYS A 171 -19.72 8.48 -19.59
N HIS A 172 -19.48 9.22 -18.50
CA HIS A 172 -20.41 10.20 -17.95
C HIS A 172 -19.85 11.62 -17.88
N HIS A 173 -18.55 11.79 -18.10
CA HIS A 173 -17.86 13.07 -17.99
C HIS A 173 -16.86 13.23 -19.13
N ALA A 174 -16.79 14.41 -19.73
CA ALA A 174 -15.76 14.68 -20.73
C ALA A 174 -14.36 14.73 -20.05
N PRO A 175 -13.27 14.30 -20.69
CA PRO A 175 -11.94 14.33 -20.08
C PRO A 175 -11.53 15.71 -19.54
N GLU A 176 -11.87 16.78 -20.24
CA GLU A 176 -11.64 18.17 -19.84
C GLU A 176 -12.33 18.54 -18.51
N ASP A 177 -13.47 17.92 -18.21
CA ASP A 177 -14.26 18.11 -16.99
C ASP A 177 -13.70 17.36 -15.77
N CYS A 178 -12.74 16.47 -16.00
CA CYS A 178 -12.11 15.59 -15.00
C CYS A 178 -10.70 16.03 -14.62
N THR A 179 -10.22 17.18 -15.14
CA THR A 179 -8.94 17.75 -14.70
C THR A 179 -9.00 18.22 -13.26
N VAL A 180 -7.84 18.26 -12.57
CA VAL A 180 -7.75 18.77 -11.19
C VAL A 180 -8.36 20.18 -11.06
N GLY A 181 -8.08 21.06 -12.04
CA GLY A 181 -8.65 22.41 -12.08
C GLY A 181 -10.17 22.41 -12.24
N ALA A 182 -10.71 21.62 -13.18
CA ALA A 182 -12.15 21.52 -13.40
C ALA A 182 -12.89 20.94 -12.18
N LEU A 183 -12.35 19.89 -11.56
CA LEU A 183 -12.93 19.27 -10.37
C LEU A 183 -12.90 20.22 -9.16
N ARG A 184 -11.79 20.95 -8.95
CA ARG A 184 -11.72 21.96 -7.88
C ARG A 184 -12.66 23.15 -8.10
N ALA A 185 -12.85 23.59 -9.36
CA ALA A 185 -13.82 24.64 -9.67
C ALA A 185 -15.26 24.24 -9.31
N LYS A 186 -15.62 22.96 -9.48
CA LYS A 186 -16.93 22.41 -9.06
C LYS A 186 -17.07 22.35 -7.52
N ALA A 187 -15.96 22.23 -6.80
CA ALA A 187 -15.91 22.10 -5.35
C ALA A 187 -15.58 23.42 -4.62
N SER A 188 -15.68 24.59 -5.28
CA SER A 188 -15.30 25.89 -4.68
C SER A 188 -16.12 26.30 -3.44
N HIS A 189 -17.24 25.61 -3.21
CA HIS A 189 -18.13 25.81 -2.06
C HIS A 189 -17.75 24.93 -0.86
N ILE A 190 -16.77 24.04 -1.00
CA ILE A 190 -16.31 23.11 0.04
C ILE A 190 -14.94 23.58 0.54
N ASP A 191 -14.81 23.76 1.86
CA ASP A 191 -13.49 23.96 2.48
C ASP A 191 -12.74 22.63 2.51
N VAL A 192 -11.67 22.57 1.74
CA VAL A 192 -10.77 21.42 1.59
C VAL A 192 -9.50 21.56 2.44
N GLY A 193 -9.37 22.65 3.19
CA GLY A 193 -8.21 22.95 4.02
C GLY A 193 -8.05 21.98 5.20
N PRO A 194 -6.81 21.78 5.69
CA PRO A 194 -6.60 21.07 6.95
C PRO A 194 -7.33 21.78 8.09
N VAL A 195 -8.11 21.02 8.86
CA VAL A 195 -8.77 21.54 10.06
C VAL A 195 -7.79 21.46 11.22
N ALA A 196 -7.62 22.56 11.96
CA ALA A 196 -6.79 22.56 13.15
C ALA A 196 -7.30 21.51 14.16
N SER A 197 -6.36 20.80 14.79
CA SER A 197 -6.70 19.85 15.86
C SER A 197 -7.55 20.54 16.92
N ARG A 198 -8.63 19.87 17.35
CA ARG A 198 -9.57 20.39 18.37
C ARG A 198 -8.94 20.47 19.78
N GLY A 199 -7.72 19.96 19.97
CA GLY A 199 -7.02 19.96 21.26
C GLY A 199 -5.56 20.39 21.15
N ARG A 200 -5.01 20.92 22.25
CA ARG A 200 -3.58 21.22 22.37
C ARG A 200 -2.79 19.91 22.28
N PHE A 201 -2.01 19.74 21.23
CA PHE A 201 -1.06 18.64 21.14
C PHE A 201 0.03 18.82 22.22
N VAL A 202 0.21 17.80 23.05
CA VAL A 202 1.30 17.71 24.03
C VAL A 202 2.21 16.61 23.53
N ALA A 203 3.41 16.96 23.12
CA ALA A 203 4.40 15.99 22.68
C ALA A 203 4.78 15.06 23.84
N PRO A 204 4.97 13.76 23.59
CA PRO A 204 5.47 12.84 24.60
C PRO A 204 6.94 13.18 24.96
N GLU A 205 7.34 12.89 26.20
CA GLU A 205 8.71 13.17 26.70
C GLU A 205 9.79 12.32 26.01
N ARG A 206 9.39 11.17 25.47
CA ARG A 206 10.23 10.26 24.68
C ARG A 206 9.44 9.73 23.47
N PRO A 207 10.11 9.22 22.42
CA PRO A 207 9.42 8.54 21.33
C PRO A 207 8.51 7.43 21.88
N LEU A 208 7.27 7.40 21.38
CA LEU A 208 6.33 6.32 21.71
C LEU A 208 6.84 5.04 21.07
N THR A 209 6.85 3.97 21.86
CA THR A 209 7.17 2.62 21.39
C THR A 209 5.88 1.87 21.08
N LEU A 210 6.00 0.68 20.50
CA LEU A 210 4.83 -0.19 20.37
C LEU A 210 4.26 -0.57 21.74
N LEU A 211 5.12 -0.81 22.74
CA LEU A 211 4.66 -1.12 24.09
C LEU A 211 3.81 0.01 24.68
N ASP A 212 4.16 1.27 24.42
CA ASP A 212 3.34 2.41 24.83
C ASP A 212 1.96 2.41 24.13
N MET A 213 1.88 1.96 22.88
CA MET A 213 0.61 1.86 22.15
C MET A 213 -0.23 0.70 22.66
N LEU A 214 0.37 -0.47 22.86
CA LEU A 214 -0.31 -1.68 23.35
C LEU A 214 -0.81 -1.50 24.79
N SER A 215 -0.01 -0.87 25.66
CA SER A 215 -0.43 -0.57 27.04
C SER A 215 -1.55 0.45 27.13
N ARG A 216 -1.71 1.31 26.11
CA ARG A 216 -2.82 2.26 25.99
C ARG A 216 -4.01 1.71 25.23
N ALA A 217 -3.86 0.57 24.55
CA ALA A 217 -4.91 -0.12 23.84
C ALA A 217 -5.81 -0.87 24.83
N GLU A 218 -6.46 -0.13 25.75
CA GLU A 218 -7.69 -0.62 26.38
C GLU A 218 -8.77 -0.59 25.30
N HIS A 219 -9.21 -1.78 24.89
CA HIS A 219 -10.26 -1.91 23.90
C HIS A 219 -11.48 -2.50 24.60
N PRO A 220 -12.51 -1.68 24.91
CA PRO A 220 -13.64 -2.11 25.75
C PRO A 220 -14.38 -3.36 25.24
N LEU A 221 -14.26 -3.71 23.95
CA LEU A 221 -14.81 -4.95 23.39
C LEU A 221 -13.90 -6.17 23.59
N LEU A 222 -12.58 -6.00 23.54
CA LEU A 222 -11.62 -7.09 23.77
C LEU A 222 -11.50 -7.39 25.27
N ASP A 223 -11.53 -6.37 26.12
CA ASP A 223 -11.53 -6.54 27.57
C ASP A 223 -12.81 -7.23 28.05
N LYS A 224 -13.96 -6.90 27.45
CA LYS A 224 -15.22 -7.61 27.68
C LYS A 224 -15.18 -9.05 27.18
N GLN A 225 -14.55 -9.31 26.03
CA GLN A 225 -14.42 -10.65 25.49
C GLN A 225 -13.48 -11.52 26.35
N ALA A 226 -12.32 -10.98 26.75
CA ALA A 226 -11.38 -11.64 27.65
C ALA A 226 -11.99 -11.90 29.04
N ALA A 227 -12.80 -10.96 29.56
CA ALA A 227 -13.55 -11.17 30.80
C ALA A 227 -14.63 -12.26 30.65
N ASN A 228 -15.34 -12.30 29.53
CA ASN A 228 -16.35 -13.33 29.24
C ASN A 228 -15.72 -14.72 29.01
N GLU A 229 -14.48 -14.77 28.52
CA GLU A 229 -13.69 -16.00 28.31
C GLU A 229 -12.87 -16.40 29.55
N GLY A 230 -12.96 -15.64 30.65
CA GLY A 230 -12.32 -15.96 31.94
C GLY A 230 -10.81 -15.74 31.99
N LEU A 231 -10.27 -14.92 31.09
CA LEU A 231 -8.82 -14.67 30.95
C LEU A 231 -8.33 -13.42 31.72
N GLY A 232 -9.10 -12.96 32.70
CA GLY A 232 -8.76 -11.80 33.53
C GLY A 232 -7.59 -12.05 34.49
N THR A 233 -6.70 -11.07 34.55
CA THR A 233 -5.45 -10.98 35.33
C THR A 233 -5.52 -11.62 36.72
N ALA A 234 -4.62 -12.58 36.98
CA ALA A 234 -4.29 -12.99 38.34
C ALA A 234 -3.74 -11.77 39.09
N GLU A 235 -4.44 -11.36 40.15
CA GLU A 235 -3.99 -10.35 41.10
C GLU A 235 -2.59 -10.74 41.61
N GLU A 236 -1.63 -9.81 41.49
CA GLU A 236 -0.39 -9.88 42.25
C GLU A 236 -0.73 -9.73 43.74
N SER A 237 -0.84 -10.87 44.42
CA SER A 237 -0.70 -10.95 45.86
C SER A 237 0.79 -11.04 46.21
N VAL A 238 1.36 -9.94 46.72
CA VAL A 238 2.19 -9.79 47.94
C VAL A 238 2.84 -8.40 47.93
#